data_AF-L2G936-F1
#
_entry.id   AF-L2G936-F1
#
_cell.length_a   1.000
_cell.length_b   1.000
_cell.length_c   1.000
_cell.angle_alpha   90.00
_cell.angle_beta   90.00
_cell.angle_gamma   90.00
#
_symmetry.space_group_name_H-M   'P 1'
#
loop_
_entity.id
_entity.type
_entity.pdbx_description
1 polymer ?
#
loop_
_entity_poly.entity_id
_entity_poly.type
_entity_poly.pdbx_seq_one_letter_code
_entity_poly.pdbx_strand_id
1 'polypeptide(L)'
;MFTLLGRGFDLYVGIIWWSYGAVLSCGIFGALQRNIRTGTLWALLGFAGLLDIILEECMLIYGGIYTYYGHQPLVFNVFPCWWAFCNVSSIFVGISITYRYRHLLEGWRSCLIPPILPLCYAGPQVLAALPTIYAIQADYSPIITQLCGIVTCVLAVVQVGVTMDTVLARDPTDMNQVGRDTQSQLAHQKLF
;
A
#
# COMPACT_ATOMS: atom_id res chain seq x y z
N MET A 1 20.91 -4.39 -15.88
CA MET A 1 21.27 -5.14 -14.66
C MET A 1 22.39 -4.40 -13.92
N PHE A 2 22.25 -4.19 -12.62
CA PHE A 2 23.29 -3.61 -11.75
C PHE A 2 23.45 -4.47 -10.49
N THR A 3 24.59 -4.39 -9.81
CA THR A 3 24.83 -5.15 -8.59
C THR A 3 24.73 -4.24 -7.37
N LEU A 4 23.86 -4.58 -6.43
CA LEU A 4 23.70 -3.89 -5.15
C LEU A 4 23.79 -4.92 -4.01
N LEU A 5 24.66 -4.67 -3.03
CA LEU A 5 24.91 -5.58 -1.89
C LEU A 5 25.20 -7.03 -2.32
N GLY A 6 25.98 -7.21 -3.40
CA GLY A 6 26.34 -8.53 -3.93
C GLY A 6 25.23 -9.24 -4.70
N ARG A 7 24.11 -8.55 -5.00
CA ARG A 7 22.97 -9.12 -5.72
C ARG A 7 22.72 -8.39 -7.03
N GLY A 8 22.42 -9.16 -8.08
CA GLY A 8 21.98 -8.63 -9.35
C GLY A 8 20.54 -8.12 -9.27
N PHE A 9 20.32 -6.87 -9.63
CA PHE A 9 19.01 -6.27 -9.79
C PHE A 9 18.82 -5.85 -11.24
N ASP A 10 17.63 -6.12 -11.78
CA ASP A 10 17.26 -5.53 -13.06
C ASP A 10 16.69 -4.13 -12.87
N LEU A 11 17.07 -3.20 -13.75
CA LEU A 11 16.53 -1.83 -13.77
C LEU A 11 15.01 -1.84 -14.00
N TYR A 12 14.52 -2.84 -14.73
CA TYR A 12 13.09 -3.00 -14.97
C TYR A 12 12.28 -3.17 -13.69
N VAL A 13 12.84 -3.76 -12.62
CA VAL A 13 12.17 -3.88 -11.32
C VAL A 13 11.76 -2.49 -10.81
N GLY A 14 12.70 -1.55 -10.79
CA GLY A 14 12.43 -0.20 -10.29
C GLY A 14 11.39 0.54 -11.15
N ILE A 15 11.46 0.39 -12.48
CA ILE A 15 10.52 1.03 -13.41
C ILE A 15 9.10 0.47 -13.23
N ILE A 16 8.96 -0.85 -13.13
CA ILE A 16 7.66 -1.52 -12.97
C ILE A 16 7.03 -1.12 -11.63
N TRP A 17 7.79 -1.18 -10.53
CA TRP A 17 7.29 -0.80 -9.21
C TRP A 17 6.93 0.67 -9.11
N TRP A 18 7.73 1.55 -9.69
CA TRP A 18 7.41 2.97 -9.77
C TRP A 18 6.11 3.18 -10.56
N SER A 19 5.94 2.49 -11.70
CA SER A 19 4.75 2.61 -12.53
C SER A 19 3.50 2.08 -11.83
N TYR A 20 3.58 0.90 -11.21
CA TYR A 20 2.51 0.32 -10.41
C TYR A 20 2.08 1.27 -9.28
N GLY A 21 3.07 1.75 -8.50
CA GLY A 21 2.83 2.70 -7.41
C GLY A 21 2.18 3.98 -7.89
N ALA A 22 2.65 4.56 -9.01
CA ALA A 22 2.11 5.79 -9.58
C ALA A 22 0.67 5.61 -10.09
N VAL A 23 0.39 4.54 -10.84
CA VAL A 23 -0.95 4.26 -11.38
C VAL A 23 -1.95 4.04 -10.26
N LEU A 24 -1.62 3.19 -9.29
CA LEU A 24 -2.48 2.93 -8.13
C LEU A 24 -2.71 4.21 -7.32
N SER A 25 -1.66 4.99 -7.11
CA SER A 25 -1.73 6.26 -6.38
C SER A 25 -2.67 7.26 -7.04
N CYS A 26 -2.53 7.46 -8.36
CA CYS A 26 -3.40 8.32 -9.14
C CYS A 26 -4.85 7.82 -9.14
N GLY A 27 -5.06 6.49 -9.23
CA GLY A 27 -6.37 5.86 -9.15
C GLY A 27 -7.08 6.13 -7.82
N ILE A 28 -6.39 5.88 -6.70
CA ILE A 28 -6.91 6.14 -5.35
C ILE A 28 -7.19 7.64 -5.16
N PHE A 29 -6.23 8.50 -5.51
CA PHE A 29 -6.39 9.94 -5.36
C PHE A 29 -7.59 10.47 -6.17
N GLY A 30 -7.74 10.03 -7.43
CA GLY A 30 -8.87 10.36 -8.27
C GLY A 30 -10.20 9.81 -7.76
N ALA A 31 -10.20 8.65 -7.12
CA ALA A 31 -11.38 8.08 -6.47
C ALA A 31 -11.80 8.91 -5.24
N LEU A 32 -10.83 9.34 -4.42
CA LEU A 32 -11.07 10.22 -3.27
C LEU A 32 -11.62 11.58 -3.71
N GLN A 33 -11.10 12.17 -4.81
CA GLN A 33 -11.62 13.41 -5.38
C GLN A 33 -13.08 13.30 -5.86
N ARG A 34 -13.51 12.12 -6.29
CA ARG A 34 -14.89 11.86 -6.75
C ARG A 34 -15.85 11.50 -5.62
N ASN A 35 -15.40 11.57 -4.36
CA ASN A 35 -16.19 11.21 -3.18
C ASN A 35 -16.89 9.85 -3.28
N ILE A 36 -16.23 8.84 -3.87
CA ILE A 36 -16.83 7.51 -4.04
C ILE A 36 -17.25 6.89 -2.70
N ARG A 37 -18.20 5.94 -2.75
CA ARG A 37 -18.66 5.19 -1.57
C ARG A 37 -17.52 4.38 -0.96
N THR A 38 -17.57 4.15 0.35
CA THR A 38 -16.58 3.32 1.07
C THR A 38 -16.49 1.91 0.50
N GLY A 39 -17.62 1.27 0.15
CA GLY A 39 -17.61 -0.05 -0.47
C GLY A 39 -16.91 -0.06 -1.84
N THR A 40 -17.07 1.00 -2.64
CA THR A 40 -16.35 1.16 -3.91
C THR A 40 -14.86 1.36 -3.69
N LEU A 41 -14.47 2.05 -2.61
CA LEU A 41 -13.07 2.23 -2.25
C LEU A 41 -12.44 0.90 -1.82
N TRP A 42 -13.10 0.10 -0.99
CA TRP A 42 -12.66 -1.26 -0.68
C TRP A 42 -12.54 -2.15 -1.92
N ALA A 43 -13.51 -2.09 -2.84
CA ALA A 43 -13.45 -2.83 -4.09
C ALA A 43 -12.25 -2.40 -4.96
N LEU A 44 -11.96 -1.10 -5.03
CA LEU A 44 -10.77 -0.59 -5.73
C LEU A 44 -9.47 -1.13 -5.12
N LEU A 45 -9.35 -1.14 -3.79
CA LEU A 45 -8.16 -1.65 -3.10
C LEU A 45 -8.03 -3.17 -3.26
N GLY A 46 -9.13 -3.93 -3.17
CA GLY A 46 -9.13 -5.37 -3.43
C GLY A 46 -8.73 -5.70 -4.87
N PHE A 47 -9.25 -4.94 -5.83
CA PHE A 47 -8.87 -5.06 -7.24
C PHE A 47 -7.38 -4.72 -7.47
N ALA A 48 -6.86 -3.69 -6.79
CA ALA A 48 -5.44 -3.36 -6.84
C ALA A 48 -4.56 -4.51 -6.31
N GLY A 49 -4.95 -5.14 -5.19
CA GLY A 49 -4.22 -6.29 -4.66
C GLY A 49 -4.24 -7.50 -5.60
N LEU A 50 -5.36 -7.73 -6.30
CA LEU A 50 -5.44 -8.75 -7.34
C LEU A 50 -4.50 -8.45 -8.51
N LEU A 51 -4.46 -7.20 -8.98
CA LEU A 51 -3.54 -6.79 -10.04
C LEU A 51 -2.08 -6.93 -9.62
N ASP A 52 -1.75 -6.64 -8.36
CA ASP A 52 -0.42 -6.85 -7.79
C ASP A 52 -0.03 -8.33 -7.89
N ILE A 53 -0.89 -9.24 -7.41
CA ILE A 53 -0.65 -10.69 -7.48
C ILE A 53 -0.40 -11.14 -8.92
N ILE A 54 -1.23 -10.70 -9.88
CA ILE A 54 -1.09 -11.08 -11.29
C ILE A 54 0.24 -10.58 -11.86
N LEU A 55 0.56 -9.29 -11.63
CA LEU A 55 1.79 -8.67 -12.12
C LEU A 55 3.02 -9.40 -11.57
N GLU A 56 3.02 -9.69 -10.27
CA GLU A 56 4.12 -10.30 -9.55
C GLU A 56 4.33 -11.76 -9.95
N GLU A 57 3.26 -12.54 -10.06
CA GLU A 57 3.33 -13.91 -10.59
C GLU A 57 3.91 -13.92 -12.01
N CYS A 58 3.46 -13.02 -12.90
CA CYS A 58 4.02 -12.92 -14.25
C CYS A 58 5.53 -12.59 -14.24
N MET A 59 5.97 -11.65 -13.39
CA MET A 59 7.37 -11.25 -13.30
C MET A 59 8.27 -12.35 -12.74
N LEU A 60 7.80 -13.05 -11.71
CA LEU A 60 8.54 -14.13 -11.06
C LEU A 60 8.62 -15.37 -11.95
N ILE A 61 7.55 -15.72 -12.68
CA ILE A 61 7.52 -16.86 -13.60
C ILE A 61 8.43 -16.62 -14.81
N TYR A 62 8.49 -15.38 -15.34
CA TYR A 62 9.40 -15.04 -16.44
C TYR A 62 10.87 -15.32 -16.07
N GLY A 63 11.23 -15.16 -14.79
CA GLY A 63 12.55 -15.46 -14.26
C GLY A 63 13.60 -14.39 -14.58
N GLY A 64 14.63 -14.30 -13.75
CA GLY A 64 15.77 -13.39 -13.97
C GLY A 64 15.55 -11.91 -13.61
N ILE A 65 14.32 -11.51 -13.25
CA ILE A 65 14.00 -10.12 -12.86
C ILE A 65 14.33 -9.88 -11.38
N TYR A 66 13.74 -10.67 -10.48
CA TYR A 66 14.08 -10.72 -9.06
C TYR A 66 13.52 -12.02 -8.41
N THR A 67 13.93 -12.31 -7.18
CA THR A 67 13.45 -13.48 -6.41
C THR A 67 13.17 -13.12 -4.95
N TYR A 68 12.21 -13.82 -4.35
CA TYR A 68 11.98 -13.78 -2.90
C TYR A 68 12.89 -14.77 -2.18
N TYR A 69 13.43 -14.35 -1.04
CA TYR A 69 14.40 -15.14 -0.26
C TYR A 69 13.79 -15.65 1.04
N GLY A 70 14.31 -16.78 1.52
CA GLY A 70 13.85 -17.43 2.75
C GLY A 70 12.52 -18.15 2.58
N HIS A 71 12.06 -18.77 3.68
CA HIS A 71 10.79 -19.49 3.70
C HIS A 71 9.61 -18.51 3.73
N GLN A 72 9.07 -18.19 2.56
CA GLN A 72 7.98 -17.23 2.43
C GLN A 72 6.62 -17.86 2.81
N PRO A 73 5.76 -17.17 3.58
CA PRO A 73 4.40 -17.62 3.85
C PRO A 73 3.44 -17.27 2.72
N LEU A 74 2.27 -17.92 2.71
CA LEU A 74 1.16 -17.60 1.81
C LEU A 74 1.55 -17.53 0.32
N VAL A 75 2.44 -18.43 -0.11
CA VAL A 75 2.82 -18.57 -1.52
C VAL A 75 1.76 -19.39 -2.24
N PHE A 76 1.10 -18.84 -3.26
CA PHE A 76 0.17 -19.62 -4.08
C PHE A 76 0.90 -20.43 -5.15
N ASN A 77 1.68 -19.77 -6.01
CA ASN A 77 2.48 -20.43 -7.03
C ASN A 77 3.96 -20.04 -6.87
N VAL A 78 4.30 -18.77 -7.12
CA VAL A 78 5.65 -18.25 -6.83
C VAL A 78 5.64 -16.96 -6.00
N PHE A 79 4.54 -16.22 -6.02
CA PHE A 79 4.40 -14.97 -5.29
C PHE A 79 3.91 -15.20 -3.86
N PRO A 80 4.59 -14.64 -2.83
CA PRO A 80 4.08 -14.61 -1.47
C PRO A 80 2.99 -13.53 -1.32
N CYS A 81 1.74 -13.94 -1.22
CA CYS A 81 0.61 -13.02 -1.32
C CYS A 81 0.45 -12.03 -0.17
N TRP A 82 1.18 -12.21 0.93
CA TRP A 82 1.23 -11.23 2.00
C TRP A 82 1.81 -9.88 1.52
N TRP A 83 2.65 -9.86 0.49
CA TRP A 83 3.17 -8.63 -0.10
C TRP A 83 2.08 -7.76 -0.70
N ALA A 84 1.08 -8.34 -1.36
CA ALA A 84 -0.01 -7.57 -1.97
C ALA A 84 -0.78 -6.73 -0.94
N PHE A 85 -1.02 -7.29 0.25
CA PHE A 85 -1.65 -6.57 1.35
C PHE A 85 -0.79 -5.41 1.84
N CYS A 86 0.51 -5.66 2.05
CA CYS A 86 1.46 -4.61 2.46
C CYS A 86 1.57 -3.49 1.41
N ASN A 87 1.72 -3.83 0.14
CA ASN A 87 1.89 -2.89 -0.96
C ASN A 87 0.67 -1.96 -1.08
N VAL A 88 -0.52 -2.55 -1.19
CA VAL A 88 -1.76 -1.78 -1.35
C VAL A 88 -2.04 -0.93 -0.11
N SER A 89 -1.91 -1.51 1.10
CA SER A 89 -2.18 -0.76 2.34
C SER A 89 -1.23 0.44 2.50
N SER A 90 0.05 0.27 2.16
CA SER A 90 1.06 1.33 2.32
C SER A 90 0.86 2.45 1.32
N ILE A 91 0.55 2.13 0.06
CA ILE A 91 0.20 3.13 -0.96
C ILE A 91 -1.07 3.87 -0.54
N PHE A 92 -2.08 3.15 -0.06
CA PHE A 92 -3.33 3.76 0.38
C PHE A 92 -3.12 4.74 1.54
N VAL A 93 -2.30 4.39 2.53
CA VAL A 93 -1.95 5.30 3.64
C VAL A 93 -1.28 6.57 3.11
N GLY A 94 -0.24 6.42 2.29
CA GLY A 94 0.49 7.56 1.74
C GLY A 94 -0.42 8.51 0.97
N ILE A 95 -1.26 7.98 0.09
CA ILE A 95 -2.16 8.79 -0.73
C ILE A 95 -3.32 9.38 0.05
N SER A 96 -3.82 8.69 1.07
CA SER A 96 -4.86 9.23 1.95
C SER A 96 -4.34 10.44 2.73
N ILE A 97 -3.11 10.37 3.25
CA ILE A 97 -2.45 11.49 3.93
C ILE A 97 -2.22 12.64 2.94
N THR A 98 -1.62 12.36 1.78
CA THR A 98 -1.41 13.38 0.73
C THR A 98 -2.71 14.04 0.31
N TYR A 99 -3.79 13.27 0.12
CA TYR A 99 -5.10 13.80 -0.21
C TYR A 99 -5.66 14.68 0.92
N ARG A 100 -5.60 14.23 2.18
CA ARG A 100 -6.13 14.97 3.34
C ARG A 100 -5.44 16.31 3.57
N TYR A 101 -4.12 16.35 3.34
CA TYR A 101 -3.27 17.52 3.58
C TYR A 101 -2.86 18.24 2.29
N ARG A 102 -3.49 17.92 1.15
CA ARG A 102 -3.16 18.51 -0.16
C ARG A 102 -3.14 20.04 -0.16
N HIS A 103 -4.02 20.67 0.60
CA HIS A 103 -4.11 22.13 0.75
C HIS A 103 -2.83 22.75 1.34
N LEU A 104 -2.04 22.00 2.12
CA LEU A 104 -0.74 22.44 2.65
C LEU A 104 0.38 22.32 1.60
N LEU A 105 0.15 21.51 0.57
CA LEU A 105 1.13 21.13 -0.45
C LEU A 105 0.92 21.89 -1.77
N GLU A 106 0.09 22.93 -1.81
CA GLU A 106 -0.17 23.71 -3.03
C GLU A 106 1.00 24.63 -3.42
N GLY A 107 1.09 24.96 -4.70
CA GLY A 107 2.14 25.82 -5.25
C GLY A 107 3.52 25.17 -5.16
N TRP A 108 4.52 25.94 -4.74
CA TRP A 108 5.92 25.47 -4.65
C TRP A 108 6.11 24.33 -3.64
N ARG A 109 5.21 24.20 -2.66
CA ARG A 109 5.25 23.12 -1.65
C ARG A 109 4.94 21.75 -2.23
N SER A 110 4.40 21.69 -3.45
CA SER A 110 4.21 20.44 -4.21
C SER A 110 5.54 19.70 -4.41
N CYS A 111 6.67 20.42 -4.41
CA CYS A 111 8.01 19.83 -4.48
C CYS A 111 8.34 18.94 -3.27
N LEU A 112 7.57 19.02 -2.18
CA LEU A 112 7.70 18.13 -1.02
C LEU A 112 6.96 16.79 -1.20
N ILE A 113 6.10 16.64 -2.21
CA ILE A 113 5.37 15.39 -2.45
C ILE A 113 6.32 14.23 -2.78
N PRO A 114 7.32 14.37 -3.69
CA PRO A 114 8.25 13.29 -4.01
C PRO A 114 9.02 12.72 -2.81
N PRO A 115 9.52 13.50 -1.83
CA PRO A 115 10.13 12.93 -0.63
C PRO A 115 9.12 12.45 0.43
N ILE A 116 7.92 13.04 0.52
CA ILE A 116 6.91 12.63 1.53
C ILE A 116 6.31 11.26 1.19
N LEU A 117 5.99 11.01 -0.08
CA LEU A 117 5.31 9.77 -0.48
C LEU A 117 6.12 8.50 -0.12
N PRO A 118 7.43 8.40 -0.40
CA PRO A 118 8.24 7.27 0.04
C PRO A 118 8.26 7.08 1.55
N LEU A 119 8.27 8.17 2.34
CA LEU A 119 8.26 8.10 3.80
C LEU A 119 6.92 7.57 4.32
N CYS A 120 5.82 8.09 3.77
CA CYS A 120 4.47 7.64 4.10
C CYS A 120 4.15 6.24 3.55
N TYR A 121 4.98 5.71 2.65
CA TYR A 121 4.91 4.32 2.21
C TYR A 121 5.75 3.40 3.11
N ALA A 122 7.00 3.77 3.40
CA ALA A 122 7.94 2.94 4.14
C ALA A 122 7.47 2.64 5.58
N GLY A 123 6.93 3.65 6.29
CA GLY A 123 6.45 3.47 7.66
C GLY A 123 5.33 2.41 7.77
N PRO A 124 4.21 2.58 7.05
CA PRO A 124 3.13 1.61 7.02
C PRO A 124 3.55 0.22 6.52
N GLN A 125 4.47 0.17 5.56
CA GLN A 125 4.99 -1.09 5.05
C GLN A 125 5.74 -1.86 6.13
N VAL A 126 6.63 -1.18 6.86
CA VAL A 126 7.36 -1.79 7.98
C VAL A 126 6.40 -2.25 9.07
N LEU A 127 5.40 -1.45 9.42
CA LEU A 127 4.43 -1.78 10.47
C LEU A 127 3.67 -3.07 10.15
N ALA A 128 3.13 -3.19 8.94
CA ALA A 128 2.35 -4.37 8.55
C ALA A 128 3.23 -5.61 8.30
N ALA A 129 4.39 -5.43 7.66
CA ALA A 129 5.27 -6.52 7.26
C ALA A 129 6.10 -7.12 8.40
N LEU A 130 6.24 -6.40 9.53
CA LEU A 130 7.14 -6.75 10.64
C LEU A 130 7.02 -8.21 11.10
N PRO A 131 5.82 -8.77 11.35
CA PRO A 131 5.68 -10.16 11.79
C PRO A 131 6.29 -11.15 10.80
N THR A 132 5.96 -11.00 9.52
CA THR A 132 6.43 -11.90 8.46
C THR A 132 7.93 -11.77 8.23
N ILE A 133 8.44 -10.53 8.15
CA ILE A 133 9.87 -10.28 7.99
C ILE A 133 10.64 -10.92 9.14
N TYR A 134 10.19 -10.73 10.39
CA TYR A 134 10.87 -11.29 11.54
C TYR A 134 10.87 -12.83 11.51
N ALA A 135 9.75 -13.46 11.14
CA ALA A 135 9.68 -14.91 11.03
C ALA A 135 10.59 -15.49 9.95
N ILE A 136 10.68 -14.82 8.79
CA ILE A 136 11.58 -15.21 7.70
C ILE A 136 13.04 -15.07 8.12
N GLN A 137 13.41 -13.96 8.77
CA GLN A 137 14.80 -13.67 9.15
C GLN A 137 15.27 -14.53 10.33
N ALA A 138 14.38 -14.85 11.26
CA ALA A 138 14.67 -15.73 12.40
C ALA A 138 14.58 -17.23 12.05
N ASP A 139 14.23 -17.56 10.80
CA ASP A 139 14.06 -18.93 10.31
C ASP A 139 13.12 -19.78 11.19
N TYR A 140 11.97 -19.20 11.55
CA TYR A 140 10.99 -19.92 12.36
C TYR A 140 10.33 -21.07 11.60
N SER A 141 9.75 -22.01 12.35
CA SER A 141 9.04 -23.16 11.79
C SER A 141 7.98 -22.75 10.76
N PRO A 142 7.70 -23.59 9.75
CA PRO A 142 6.75 -23.26 8.69
C PRO A 142 5.37 -22.81 9.20
N ILE A 143 4.87 -23.41 10.28
CA ILE A 143 3.58 -23.05 10.88
C ILE A 143 3.62 -21.60 11.41
N ILE A 144 4.66 -21.25 12.18
CA ILE A 144 4.82 -19.90 12.72
C ILE A 144 4.92 -18.89 11.57
N THR A 145 5.69 -19.22 10.54
CA THR A 145 5.88 -18.35 9.38
C THR A 145 4.56 -18.11 8.64
N GLN A 146 3.74 -19.14 8.42
CA GLN A 146 2.40 -19.00 7.83
C GLN A 146 1.48 -18.12 8.70
N LEU A 147 1.49 -18.32 10.02
CA LEU A 147 0.70 -17.50 10.95
C LEU A 147 1.15 -16.03 10.92
N CYS A 148 2.45 -15.76 10.88
CA CYS A 148 2.98 -14.41 10.72
C CYS A 148 2.55 -13.76 9.40
N GLY A 149 2.52 -14.53 8.31
CA GLY A 149 1.95 -14.12 7.02
C GLY A 149 0.50 -13.65 7.15
N ILE A 150 -0.35 -14.44 7.82
CA ILE A 150 -1.75 -14.12 8.06
C ILE A 150 -1.88 -12.86 8.93
N VAL A 151 -1.10 -12.77 10.01
CA VAL A 151 -1.09 -11.60 10.90
C VAL A 151 -0.71 -10.34 10.13
N THR A 152 0.30 -10.41 9.25
CA THR A 152 0.68 -9.30 8.37
C THR A 152 -0.47 -8.86 7.47
N CYS A 153 -1.20 -9.79 6.84
CA CYS A 153 -2.39 -9.44 6.03
C CYS A 153 -3.48 -8.75 6.86
N VAL A 154 -3.74 -9.25 8.08
CA VAL A 154 -4.72 -8.65 9.00
C VAL A 154 -4.30 -7.23 9.40
N LEU A 155 -3.03 -7.03 9.78
CA LEU A 155 -2.50 -5.71 10.14
C LEU A 155 -2.60 -4.73 8.99
N ALA A 156 -2.32 -5.15 7.76
CA ALA A 156 -2.46 -4.32 6.56
C ALA A 156 -3.91 -3.87 6.32
N VAL A 157 -4.89 -4.78 6.49
CA VAL A 157 -6.32 -4.44 6.35
C VAL A 157 -6.78 -3.51 7.49
N VAL A 158 -6.37 -3.79 8.73
CA VAL A 158 -6.65 -2.92 9.88
C VAL A 158 -6.07 -1.52 9.66
N GLN A 159 -4.85 -1.43 9.15
CA GLN A 159 -4.19 -0.16 8.81
C GLN A 159 -5.00 0.63 7.77
N VAL A 160 -5.55 -0.03 6.75
CA VAL A 160 -6.46 0.61 5.79
C VAL A 160 -7.71 1.13 6.49
N GLY A 161 -8.36 0.32 7.33
CA GLY A 161 -9.56 0.71 8.07
C GLY A 161 -9.32 1.91 9.00
N VAL A 162 -8.23 1.88 9.77
CA VAL A 162 -7.80 2.99 10.64
C VAL A 162 -7.54 4.25 9.82
N THR A 163 -6.95 4.12 8.63
CA THR A 163 -6.70 5.28 7.74
C THR A 163 -8.01 5.86 7.22
N MET A 164 -8.97 5.02 6.82
CA MET A 164 -10.29 5.49 6.41
C MET A 164 -10.95 6.30 7.54
N ASP A 165 -10.94 5.76 8.76
CA ASP A 165 -11.58 6.40 9.91
C ASP A 165 -10.87 7.70 10.31
N THR A 166 -9.58 7.61 10.61
CA THR A 166 -8.84 8.71 11.25
C THR A 166 -8.37 9.79 10.26
N VAL A 167 -7.99 9.42 9.04
CA VAL A 167 -7.44 10.36 8.05
C VAL A 167 -8.53 10.88 7.12
N LEU A 168 -9.44 9.99 6.68
CA LEU A 168 -10.48 10.34 5.72
C LEU A 168 -11.84 10.66 6.36
N ALA A 169 -12.00 10.47 7.67
CA ALA A 169 -13.27 10.61 8.39
C ALA A 169 -14.40 9.76 7.77
N ARG A 170 -14.04 8.54 7.34
CA ARG A 170 -14.93 7.54 6.75
C ARG A 170 -14.96 6.30 7.63
N ASP A 171 -16.16 5.88 8.03
CA ASP A 171 -16.38 4.61 8.69
C ASP A 171 -16.01 3.48 7.71
N PRO A 172 -15.00 2.64 8.02
CA PRO A 172 -14.57 1.56 7.14
C PRO A 172 -15.61 0.44 7.01
N THR A 173 -16.60 0.38 7.90
CA THR A 173 -17.64 -0.64 7.95
C THR A 173 -18.94 -0.22 7.26
N ASP A 174 -19.22 1.08 7.16
CA ASP A 174 -20.36 1.60 6.40
C ASP A 174 -20.03 1.68 4.90
N MET A 175 -20.34 0.60 4.18
CA MET A 175 -20.09 0.48 2.74
C MET A 175 -20.84 1.50 1.87
N ASN A 176 -21.93 2.09 2.40
CA ASN A 176 -22.75 3.04 1.66
C ASN A 176 -22.34 4.49 1.91
N GLN A 177 -21.50 4.75 2.92
CA GLN A 177 -21.03 6.10 3.21
C GLN A 177 -20.31 6.72 2.01
N VAL A 178 -20.74 7.92 1.63
CA VAL A 178 -20.09 8.77 0.62
C VAL A 178 -19.09 9.68 1.35
N GLY A 179 -17.92 9.90 0.74
CA GLY A 179 -16.92 10.81 1.32
C GLY A 179 -17.48 12.20 1.59
N ARG A 180 -17.19 12.77 2.76
CA ARG A 180 -17.54 14.17 3.05
C ARG A 180 -16.59 15.10 2.31
N ASP A 181 -17.12 16.14 1.67
CA ASP A 181 -16.29 17.13 0.98
C ASP A 181 -15.31 17.79 1.95
N THR A 182 -14.01 17.67 1.69
CA THR A 182 -12.94 18.22 2.56
C THR A 182 -13.06 19.74 2.73
N GLN A 183 -13.68 20.44 1.77
CA GLN A 183 -13.93 21.89 1.86
C GLN A 183 -14.96 22.25 2.93
N SER A 184 -15.98 21.41 3.15
CA SER A 184 -16.99 21.65 4.19
C SER A 184 -16.40 21.58 5.61
N GLN A 185 -15.42 20.71 5.84
CA GLN A 185 -14.74 20.58 7.13
C GLN A 185 -13.76 21.73 7.41
N LEU A 186 -12.98 22.15 6.40
CA LEU A 186 -12.07 23.29 6.54
C LEU A 186 -12.81 24.62 6.72
N ALA A 187 -14.02 24.75 6.17
CA ALA A 187 -14.88 25.91 6.40
C ALA A 187 -15.39 25.96 7.86
N HIS A 188 -15.77 24.83 8.44
CA HIS A 188 -16.18 24.77 9.85
C HIS A 188 -15.02 25.01 10.82
N GLN A 189 -13.79 24.64 10.46
CA GLN A 189 -12.63 24.81 11.33
C GLN A 189 -12.04 26.23 11.32
N LYS A 190 -12.40 27.08 10.35
CA LYS A 190 -12.03 28.50 10.28
C LYS A 190 -13.02 29.44 11.00
N LEU A 191 -14.08 28.89 11.58
CA LEU A 191 -15.14 29.65 12.28
C LEU A 191 -14.99 29.63 13.81
N PHE A 192 -13.88 29.10 14.33
CA PHE A 192 -13.46 29.15 15.73
C PHE A 192 -12.01 29.61 15.81
#